data_AF-A0A8I2G1F1-F1
#
_entry.id   AF-A0A8I2G1F1-F1
#
_cell.length_a   1.000
_cell.length_b   1.000
_cell.length_c   1.000
_cell.angle_alpha   90.00
_cell.angle_beta   90.00
_cell.angle_gamma   90.00
#
_symmetry.space_group_name_H-M   'P 1'
#
loop_
_entity.id
_entity.type
_entity.pdbx_description
1 polymer ?
#
loop_
_entity_poly.entity_id
_entity_poly.type
_entity_poly.pdbx_seq_one_letter_code
_entity_poly.pdbx_strand_id
1 'polypeptide(L)'
;MYLVEKIGNLILITVEGDITGDEIETIKTQLTKIAEMARDDVVVSFNLTDNVKGEMTFSLENKVNELLKFCHLSGLRVYSYRSC
;
A
#
# COMPACT_ATOMS: atom_id res chain seq x y z
N MET A 1 3.03 -1.41 10.87
CA MET A 1 4.19 -0.61 10.41
C MET A 1 4.09 -0.44 8.90
N TYR A 2 4.47 0.70 8.35
CA TYR A 2 4.50 0.89 6.90
C TYR A 2 5.74 1.67 6.45
N LEU A 3 6.11 1.48 5.20
CA LEU A 3 7.17 2.20 4.49
C LEU A 3 6.65 2.63 3.13
N VAL A 4 6.93 3.87 2.74
CA VAL A 4 6.70 4.39 1.38
C VAL A 4 8.01 4.97 0.88
N GLU A 5 8.56 4.40 -0.18
CA GLU A 5 9.87 4.80 -0.72
C GLU A 5 9.82 4.90 -2.24
N LYS A 6 10.41 5.96 -2.81
CA LYS A 6 10.58 6.13 -4.25
C LYS A 6 12.02 5.83 -4.66
N ILE A 7 12.18 4.87 -5.56
CA ILE A 7 13.45 4.40 -6.12
C ILE A 7 13.40 4.61 -7.64
N GLY A 8 13.88 5.76 -8.10
CA GLY A 8 13.73 6.15 -9.50
C GLY A 8 12.25 6.30 -9.87
N ASN A 9 11.79 5.48 -10.83
CA ASN A 9 10.39 5.44 -11.27
C ASN A 9 9.56 4.38 -10.53
N LEU A 10 10.12 3.73 -9.50
CA LEU A 10 9.42 2.71 -8.73
C LEU A 10 9.05 3.28 -7.37
N ILE A 11 7.81 3.12 -6.94
CA ILE A 11 7.35 3.45 -5.59
C ILE A 11 7.03 2.14 -4.87
N LEU A 12 7.80 1.84 -3.83
CA LEU A 12 7.58 0.69 -2.97
C LEU A 12 6.76 1.10 -1.76
N ILE A 13 5.62 0.44 -1.58
CA ILE A 13 4.79 0.55 -0.38
C ILE A 13 4.88 -0.80 0.34
N THR A 14 5.44 -0.82 1.53
CA THR A 14 5.49 -2.03 2.37
C THR A 14 4.59 -1.83 3.57
N VAL A 15 3.71 -2.80 3.82
CA VAL A 15 2.77 -2.80 4.94
C VAL A 15 2.96 -4.07 5.74
N GLU A 16 3.28 -3.94 7.03
CA GLU A 16 3.52 -5.07 7.93
C GLU A 16 2.60 -5.00 9.15
N GLY A 17 1.89 -6.10 9.41
CA GLY A 17 1.03 -6.27 10.57
C GLY A 17 -0.27 -5.48 10.48
N ASP A 18 -0.79 -5.04 11.62
CA ASP A 18 -1.97 -4.17 11.66
C ASP A 18 -1.57 -2.74 11.30
N ILE A 19 -2.37 -2.14 10.41
CA ILE A 19 -2.31 -0.72 10.07
C ILE A 19 -3.69 -0.14 10.21
N THR A 20 -3.77 1.04 10.81
CA THR A 20 -5.01 1.77 11.05
C THR A 20 -5.52 2.46 9.79
N GLY A 21 -6.76 2.95 9.81
CA GLY A 21 -7.32 3.73 8.70
C GLY A 21 -6.56 5.04 8.45
N ASP A 22 -6.12 5.71 9.51
CA ASP A 22 -5.36 6.96 9.43
C ASP A 22 -3.98 6.75 8.77
N GLU A 23 -3.36 5.58 8.98
CA GLU A 23 -2.12 5.21 8.31
C GLU A 23 -2.31 5.00 6.80
N ILE A 24 -3.43 4.40 6.37
CA ILE A 24 -3.76 4.30 4.95
C ILE A 24 -3.92 5.67 4.30
N GLU A 25 -4.62 6.60 4.95
CA GLU A 25 -4.76 7.97 4.44
C GLU A 25 -3.41 8.70 4.38
N THR A 26 -2.53 8.43 5.34
CA THR A 26 -1.17 8.95 5.33
C THR A 26 -0.37 8.39 4.15
N ILE A 27 -0.47 7.09 3.86
CA ILE A 27 0.16 6.45 2.69
C ILE A 27 -0.36 7.07 1.39
N LYS A 28 -1.68 7.25 1.23
CA LYS A 28 -2.28 7.90 0.04
C LYS A 28 -1.75 9.32 -0.15
N THR A 29 -1.63 10.07 0.94
CA THR A 29 -1.09 11.44 0.93
C THR A 29 0.38 11.47 0.53
N GLN A 30 1.19 10.56 1.06
CA GLN A 30 2.61 10.44 0.69
C GLN A 30 2.76 10.03 -0.78
N LEU A 31 1.97 9.06 -1.24
CA LEU A 31 1.97 8.60 -2.62
C LEU A 31 1.70 9.76 -3.58
N THR A 32 0.69 10.58 -3.30
CA THR A 32 0.36 11.74 -4.14
C THR A 32 1.50 12.77 -4.20
N LYS A 33 2.28 12.90 -3.12
CA LYS A 33 3.40 13.85 -3.06
C LYS A 33 4.62 13.40 -3.85
N ILE A 34 4.89 12.10 -3.91
CA ILE A 34 6.10 11.55 -4.53
C ILE A 34 5.84 11.00 -5.95
N ALA A 35 4.60 10.67 -6.27
CA ALA A 35 4.23 10.07 -7.53
C ALA A 35 4.15 11.10 -8.67
N GLU A 36 4.98 10.88 -9.67
CA GLU A 36 4.91 11.48 -10.98
C GLU A 36 4.03 10.59 -11.85
N MET A 37 2.73 10.93 -11.89
CA MET A 37 1.62 10.11 -12.42
C MET A 37 1.87 9.42 -13.78
N ALA A 38 2.72 9.98 -14.64
CA ALA A 38 3.00 9.46 -15.97
C ALA A 38 4.20 8.49 -16.06
N ARG A 39 5.02 8.38 -15.00
CA ARG A 39 6.30 7.66 -15.03
C ARG A 39 6.45 6.60 -13.96
N ASP A 40 5.67 6.68 -12.89
CA ASP A 40 5.89 5.85 -11.73
C ASP A 40 5.06 4.56 -11.73
N ASP A 41 5.73 3.44 -11.45
CA ASP A 41 5.14 2.16 -11.11
C ASP A 41 5.05 2.03 -9.58
N VAL A 42 3.93 1.54 -9.06
CA VAL A 42 3.71 1.33 -7.63
C VAL A 42 3.68 -0.15 -7.33
N VAL A 43 4.49 -0.59 -6.37
CA VAL A 43 4.47 -1.96 -5.84
C VAL A 43 4.03 -1.92 -4.39
N VAL A 44 2.93 -2.58 -4.09
CA VAL A 44 2.38 -2.72 -2.74
C VAL A 44 2.70 -4.12 -2.21
N SER A 45 3.67 -4.22 -1.32
CA SER A 45 3.96 -5.43 -0.54
C SER A 45 3.21 -5.36 0.78
N PHE A 46 2.45 -6.40 1.12
CA PHE A 46 1.81 -6.48 2.42
C PHE A 46 2.01 -7.86 3.04
N ASN A 47 2.28 -7.86 4.35
CA ASN A 47 2.46 -9.07 5.15
C ASN A 47 1.60 -9.01 6.41
N LEU A 48 0.89 -10.11 6.66
CA LEU A 48 0.15 -10.35 7.89
C LEU A 48 1.08 -11.09 8.84
N THR A 49 1.55 -10.42 9.90
CA THR A 49 2.29 -11.12 10.96
C THR A 49 1.40 -12.22 11.57
N ASP A 50 1.96 -13.40 11.86
CA ASP A 50 1.24 -14.60 12.34
C ASP A 50 0.35 -14.39 13.59
N ASN A 51 0.53 -13.30 14.33
CA ASN A 51 -0.28 -12.95 15.50
C ASN A 51 -1.66 -12.35 15.16
N VAL A 52 -2.00 -12.17 13.88
CA VAL A 52 -3.20 -11.47 13.43
C VAL A 52 -4.36 -12.47 13.26
N LYS A 53 -5.20 -12.60 14.29
CA LYS A 53 -6.42 -13.45 14.27
C LYS A 53 -7.39 -12.99 13.17
N GLY A 54 -8.10 -13.94 12.54
CA GLY A 54 -8.80 -13.82 11.25
C GLY A 54 -9.69 -12.59 10.98
N GLU A 55 -10.27 -11.93 11.98
CA GLU A 55 -11.02 -10.68 11.77
C GLU A 55 -10.12 -9.51 11.34
N MET A 56 -8.88 -9.46 11.87
CA MET A 56 -7.91 -8.41 11.51
C MET A 56 -7.30 -8.66 10.12
N THR A 57 -7.25 -9.92 9.66
CA THR A 57 -6.83 -10.27 8.28
C THR A 57 -7.74 -9.63 7.25
N PHE A 58 -9.06 -9.74 7.46
CA PHE A 58 -10.06 -9.14 6.56
C PHE A 58 -9.98 -7.61 6.56
N SER A 59 -9.66 -7.00 7.70
CA SER A 59 -9.47 -5.55 7.81
C SER A 59 -8.27 -5.07 6.99
N LEU A 60 -7.12 -5.75 7.09
CA LEU A 60 -5.93 -5.37 6.34
C LEU A 60 -6.14 -5.54 4.83
N GLU A 61 -6.70 -6.67 4.40
CA GLU A 61 -6.95 -6.91 2.97
C GLU A 61 -7.90 -5.86 2.37
N ASN A 62 -8.94 -5.44 3.10
CA ASN A 62 -9.83 -4.37 2.65
C ASN A 62 -9.10 -3.02 2.54
N LYS A 63 -8.28 -2.67 3.54
CA LYS A 63 -7.47 -1.45 3.54
C LYS A 63 -6.47 -1.41 2.38
N VAL A 64 -5.78 -2.53 2.14
CA VAL A 64 -4.88 -2.67 0.99
C VAL A 64 -5.66 -2.57 -0.31
N ASN A 65 -6.82 -3.21 -0.43
CA ASN A 65 -7.67 -3.10 -1.63
C ASN A 65 -8.13 -1.66 -1.89
N GLU A 66 -8.43 -0.87 -0.85
CA GLU A 66 -8.72 0.56 -1.01
C GLU A 66 -7.52 1.34 -1.52
N LEU A 67 -6.32 1.04 -1.03
CA LEU A 67 -5.08 1.65 -1.52
C LEU A 67 -4.81 1.30 -2.99
N LEU A 68 -5.02 0.03 -3.38
CA LEU A 68 -4.86 -0.41 -4.77
C LEU A 68 -5.86 0.29 -5.70
N LYS A 69 -7.12 0.41 -5.28
CA LYS A 69 -8.14 1.17 -6.01
C LYS A 69 -7.74 2.63 -6.17
N PHE A 70 -7.23 3.26 -5.12
CA PHE A 70 -6.74 4.64 -5.19
C PHE A 70 -5.62 4.78 -6.25
N CYS A 71 -4.60 3.92 -6.20
CA CYS A 71 -3.50 3.94 -7.18
C CYS A 71 -4.02 3.82 -8.63
N HIS A 72 -4.94 2.88 -8.86
CA HIS A 72 -5.53 2.64 -10.17
C HIS A 72 -6.33 3.85 -10.68
N LEU A 73 -7.16 4.46 -9.82
CA LEU A 73 -7.96 5.65 -10.16
C LEU A 73 -7.08 6.89 -10.39
N SER A 74 -5.92 6.97 -9.74
CA SER A 74 -4.91 8.01 -9.97
C SER A 74 -4.09 7.80 -11.25
N GLY A 75 -4.35 6.73 -12.01
CA GLY A 75 -3.62 6.42 -13.25
C GLY A 75 -2.24 5.81 -13.04
N LEU A 76 -1.92 5.40 -11.81
CA LEU A 76 -0.66 4.73 -11.49
C LEU A 76 -0.76 3.25 -11.86
N ARG A 77 0.33 2.71 -12.42
CA ARG A 77 0.45 1.26 -12.64
C ARG A 77 0.76 0.63 -11.29
N VAL A 78 -0.14 -0.22 -10.82
CA VAL A 78 -0.01 -0.81 -9.49
C VAL A 78 0.12 -2.33 -9.57
N TYR A 79 1.08 -2.86 -8.82
CA TYR A 79 1.30 -4.28 -8.60
C TYR A 79 1.16 -4.54 -7.10
N SER A 80 0.51 -5.64 -6.73
CA SER A 80 0.42 -6.05 -5.33
C SER A 80 1.00 -7.44 -5.14
N TYR A 81 1.71 -7.63 -4.03
CA TYR A 81 2.24 -8.92 -3.62
C TYR A 81 1.95 -9.14 -2.14
N ARG A 82 1.33 -10.28 -1.84
CA ARG A 82 1.15 -10.76 -0.48
C ARG A 82 2.35 -11.63 -0.12
N SER A 83 3.13 -11.19 0.86
CA SER A 83 4.15 -12.04 1.47
C SER A 83 3.46 -12.88 2.54
N CYS A 84 3.64 -14.20 2.50
CA CYS A 84 3.20 -15.14 3.54
C CYS A 84 4.40 -15.54 4.38
#